data_AF-A0A4P9XD27-F1
#
_entry.id   AF-A0A4P9XD27-F1
#
_cell.length_a   1.000
_cell.length_b   1.000
_cell.length_c   1.000
_cell.angle_alpha   90.00
_cell.angle_beta   90.00
_cell.angle_gamma   90.00
#
_symmetry.space_group_name_H-M   'P 1'
#
loop_
_entity.id
_entity.type
_entity.pdbx_description
1 polymer ?
#
loop_
_entity_poly.entity_id
_entity_poly.type
_entity_poly.pdbx_seq_one_letter_code
_entity_poly.pdbx_strand_id
1 'polypeptide(L)'
;LELTDQFEWDLACKRNHPERFAERLCHDLRLPPEFVTAIAHAIREQLHMYAKSLLLLDHRFDGAPFDHEELAACFLPPLVPCATAVRSLEQS
;
A
#
# COMPACT_ATOMS: atom_id res chain seq x y z
N LEU A 1 -20.02 15.45 -4.83
CA LEU A 1 -19.73 14.16 -4.18
C LEU A 1 -18.22 14.03 -4.17
N GLU A 2 -17.64 13.95 -2.98
CA GLU A 2 -16.21 13.74 -2.78
C GLU A 2 -16.05 12.37 -2.13
N LEU A 3 -15.10 11.57 -2.63
CA LEU A 3 -14.75 10.26 -2.07
C LEU A 3 -13.39 10.40 -1.42
N THR A 4 -13.34 10.19 -0.10
CA THR A 4 -12.10 10.15 0.67
C THR A 4 -11.93 8.74 1.23
N ASP A 5 -10.87 8.07 0.83
CA ASP A 5 -10.55 6.70 1.25
C ASP A 5 -9.03 6.55 1.43
N GLN A 6 -8.60 5.62 2.28
CA GLN A 6 -7.20 5.30 2.53
C GLN A 6 -7.05 3.80 2.73
N PHE A 7 -6.18 3.18 1.94
CA PHE A 7 -5.88 1.76 2.01
C PHE A 7 -4.38 1.50 1.79
N GLU A 8 -3.95 0.32 2.22
CA GLU A 8 -2.59 -0.16 2.06
C GLU A 8 -2.42 -0.80 0.69
N TRP A 9 -1.28 -0.55 0.02
CA TRP A 9 -0.98 -1.13 -1.29
C TRP A 9 0.44 -1.65 -1.36
N ASP A 10 0.58 -2.95 -1.65
CA ASP A 10 1.89 -3.57 -1.90
C ASP A 10 2.38 -3.24 -3.32
N LEU A 11 3.46 -2.47 -3.39
CA LEU A 11 4.16 -2.08 -4.63
C LEU A 11 4.85 -3.26 -5.34
N ALA A 12 5.27 -4.29 -4.60
CA ALA A 12 6.02 -5.42 -5.15
C ALA A 12 5.09 -6.53 -5.71
N CYS A 13 3.82 -6.53 -5.32
CA CYS A 13 2.88 -7.56 -5.74
C CYS A 13 2.37 -7.34 -7.18
N LYS A 14 2.92 -8.12 -8.13
CA LYS A 14 2.51 -8.10 -9.55
C LYS A 14 1.05 -8.54 -9.82
N ARG A 15 0.40 -9.14 -8.82
CA ARG A 15 -1.01 -9.57 -8.92
C ARG A 15 -1.99 -8.46 -8.58
N ASN A 16 -1.51 -7.32 -8.07
CA ASN A 16 -2.34 -6.18 -7.74
C ASN A 16 -2.70 -5.42 -9.02
N HIS A 17 -3.99 -5.37 -9.34
CA HIS A 17 -4.52 -4.68 -10.52
C HIS A 17 -5.41 -3.52 -10.07
N PRO A 18 -4.98 -2.25 -10.23
CA PRO A 18 -5.73 -1.06 -9.83
C PRO A 18 -7.16 -1.03 -10.37
N GLU A 19 -7.34 -1.39 -11.64
CA GLU A 19 -8.65 -1.40 -12.30
C GLU A 19 -9.60 -2.42 -11.64
N ARG A 20 -9.11 -3.63 -11.37
CA ARG A 20 -9.90 -4.68 -10.72
C ARG A 20 -10.23 -4.36 -9.27
N PHE A 21 -9.39 -3.58 -8.59
CA PHE A 21 -9.66 -3.09 -7.25
C PHE A 21 -10.72 -1.98 -7.29
N ALA A 22 -10.55 -1.00 -8.18
CA ALA A 22 -11.48 0.11 -8.35
C ALA A 22 -12.89 -0.35 -8.75
N GLU A 23 -13.01 -1.33 -9.66
CA GLU A 23 -14.30 -1.95 -10.03
C GLU A 23 -15.03 -2.52 -8.81
N ARG A 24 -14.31 -3.26 -7.96
CA ARG A 24 -14.88 -3.87 -6.75
C ARG A 24 -15.25 -2.82 -5.71
N LEU A 25 -14.37 -1.85 -5.47
CA LEU A 25 -14.63 -0.75 -4.54
C LEU A 25 -15.87 0.05 -4.93
N CYS A 26 -15.99 0.42 -6.21
CA CYS A 26 -17.17 1.13 -6.71
C CYS A 26 -18.44 0.27 -6.62
N HIS A 27 -18.35 -1.03 -6.89
CA HIS A 27 -19.47 -1.94 -6.74
C HIS A 27 -19.97 -2.01 -5.29
N ASP A 28 -19.05 -2.16 -4.34
CA ASP A 28 -19.37 -2.36 -2.92
C ASP A 28 -19.90 -1.07 -2.27
N LEU A 29 -19.36 0.09 -2.65
CA LEU A 29 -19.81 1.40 -2.19
C LEU A 29 -20.98 1.97 -3.02
N ARG A 30 -21.44 1.25 -4.05
CA ARG A 30 -22.46 1.67 -5.03
C ARG A 30 -22.18 3.05 -5.64
N LEU A 31 -20.93 3.27 -6.01
CA LEU A 31 -20.48 4.49 -6.67
C LEU A 31 -20.76 4.46 -8.19
N PRO A 32 -20.93 5.62 -8.82
CA PRO A 32 -21.01 5.72 -10.27
C PRO A 32 -19.76 5.15 -10.97
N PRO A 33 -19.90 4.58 -12.18
CA PRO A 33 -18.79 3.97 -12.90
C PRO A 33 -17.69 4.96 -13.29
N GLU A 34 -17.98 6.27 -13.32
CA GLU A 34 -16.95 7.28 -13.55
C GLU A 34 -15.83 7.27 -12.50
N PHE A 35 -16.13 6.83 -11.27
CA PHE A 35 -15.16 6.73 -10.19
C PHE A 35 -14.15 5.60 -10.40
N VAL A 36 -14.50 4.54 -11.16
CA VAL A 36 -13.59 3.40 -11.41
C VAL A 36 -12.30 3.89 -12.08
N THR A 37 -12.45 4.70 -13.14
CA THR A 37 -11.30 5.25 -13.88
C THR A 37 -10.50 6.22 -13.03
N ALA A 38 -11.17 7.07 -12.24
CA ALA A 38 -10.50 8.03 -11.37
C ALA A 38 -9.69 7.34 -10.26
N ILE A 39 -10.26 6.34 -9.58
CA ILE A 39 -9.59 5.56 -8.53
C ILE A 39 -8.42 4.77 -9.12
N ALA A 40 -8.62 4.06 -10.23
CA ALA A 40 -7.57 3.29 -10.88
C ALA A 40 -6.42 4.19 -11.38
N HIS A 41 -6.72 5.41 -11.82
CA HIS A 41 -5.72 6.40 -12.20
C HIS A 41 -4.94 6.91 -10.97
N ALA A 42 -5.64 7.31 -9.91
CA ALA A 42 -5.02 7.81 -8.67
C ALA A 42 -4.08 6.77 -8.04
N ILE A 43 -4.46 5.49 -8.05
CA ILE A 43 -3.59 4.40 -7.58
C ILE A 43 -2.32 4.35 -8.45
N ARG A 44 -2.45 4.27 -9.77
CA ARG A 44 -1.30 4.17 -10.69
C ARG A 44 -0.34 5.37 -10.57
N GLU A 45 -0.89 6.57 -10.39
CA GLU A 45 -0.10 7.78 -10.20
C GLU A 45 0.74 7.69 -8.92
N GLN A 46 0.13 7.33 -7.79
CA GLN A 46 0.84 7.14 -6.52
C GLN A 46 1.91 6.04 -6.65
N LEU A 47 1.59 4.89 -7.25
CA LEU A 47 2.56 3.82 -7.46
C LEU A 47 3.75 4.27 -8.31
N HIS A 48 3.48 5.05 -9.37
CA HIS A 48 4.53 5.60 -10.22
C HIS A 48 5.42 6.58 -9.46
N MET A 49 4.83 7.46 -8.64
CA MET A 49 5.61 8.39 -7.82
C MET A 49 6.51 7.66 -6.83
N TYR A 50 6.00 6.67 -6.09
CA TYR A 50 6.81 5.89 -5.15
C TYR A 50 7.91 5.09 -5.86
N ALA A 51 7.60 4.42 -6.97
CA ALA A 51 8.59 3.67 -7.74
C ALA A 51 9.71 4.58 -8.27
N LYS A 52 9.37 5.78 -8.73
CA LYS A 52 10.35 6.78 -9.19
C LYS A 52 11.22 7.26 -8.04
N SER A 53 10.64 7.58 -6.89
CA SER A 53 11.40 8.02 -5.70
C SER A 53 12.40 6.95 -5.24
N LEU A 54 11.98 5.68 -5.21
CA LEU A 54 12.86 4.56 -4.88
C LEU A 54 14.04 4.44 -5.86
N LEU A 55 13.76 4.55 -7.16
CA LEU A 55 14.78 4.48 -8.20
C LEU A 55 15.79 5.65 -8.10
N LEU A 56 15.32 6.86 -7.79
CA LEU A 56 16.18 8.04 -7.63
C LEU A 56 17.11 7.94 -6.42
N LEU A 57 16.70 7.21 -5.39
CA LEU A 57 17.48 6.98 -4.17
C LEU A 57 18.36 5.73 -4.24
N ASP A 58 18.42 5.07 -5.41
CA ASP A 58 19.11 3.78 -5.64
C ASP A 58 18.72 2.69 -4.62
N HIS A 59 17.51 2.79 -4.07
CA HIS A 59 17.03 1.85 -3.07
C HIS A 59 16.40 0.63 -3.74
N ARG A 60 16.90 -0.56 -3.40
CA ARG A 60 16.44 -1.83 -3.97
C ARG A 60 15.28 -2.37 -3.14
N PHE A 61 14.31 -3.00 -3.79
CA PHE A 61 13.20 -3.71 -3.14
C PHE A 61 13.65 -5.02 -2.45
N ASP A 62 14.83 -5.03 -1.81
CA ASP A 62 15.43 -6.20 -1.17
C ASP A 62 15.13 -6.27 0.34
N GLY A 63 14.36 -5.31 0.86
CA GLY A 63 14.03 -5.24 2.29
C GLY A 63 15.15 -4.66 3.14
N ALA A 64 16.16 -4.04 2.52
CA ALA A 64 17.11 -3.21 3.24
C ALA A 64 16.39 -2.04 3.93
N PRO A 65 16.89 -1.59 5.11
CA PRO A 65 16.35 -0.40 5.75
C PRO A 65 16.53 0.81 4.83
N PHE A 66 15.52 1.68 4.80
CA PHE A 66 15.61 2.95 4.07
C PHE A 66 16.62 3.86 4.77
N ASP A 67 17.63 4.33 4.05
CA ASP A 67 18.59 5.30 4.58
C ASP A 67 17.96 6.69 4.79
N HIS A 68 16.83 6.96 4.12
CA HIS A 68 16.17 8.26 4.09
C HIS A 68 14.87 8.21 4.92
N GLU A 69 14.87 8.87 6.08
CA GLU A 69 13.75 8.90 7.03
C GLU A 69 12.43 9.41 6.41
N GLU A 70 12.51 10.37 5.49
CA GLU A 70 11.35 10.92 4.77
C GLU A 70 10.68 9.88 3.87
N LEU A 71 11.47 9.02 3.23
CA LEU A 71 10.95 7.94 2.40
C LEU A 71 10.37 6.84 3.31
N ALA A 72 11.08 6.49 4.39
CA ALA A 72 10.64 5.49 5.35
C ALA A 72 9.27 5.84 5.96
N ALA A 73 8.99 7.12 6.22
CA ALA A 73 7.71 7.59 6.73
C ALA A 73 6.53 7.38 5.76
N CYS A 74 6.80 7.22 4.46
CA CYS A 74 5.78 6.90 3.47
C CYS A 74 5.48 5.40 3.35
N PHE A 75 6.34 4.53 3.90
CA PHE A 75 6.14 3.08 3.88
C PHE A 75 5.57 2.59 5.20
N LEU A 76 4.74 1.55 5.10
CA LEU A 76 4.18 0.90 6.27
C LEU A 76 5.28 0.10 7.00
N PRO A 77 5.22 0.02 8.34
CA PRO A 77 6.13 -0.84 9.08
C PRO A 77 5.92 -2.30 8.64
N PRO A 78 6.98 -3.14 8.69
CA PRO A 78 6.85 -4.54 8.36
C PRO A 78 5.79 -5.20 9.25
N LEU A 79 4.95 -6.03 8.64
CA LEU A 79 3.92 -6.79 9.35
C LEU A 79 4.62 -7.83 10.24
N VAL A 80 4.84 -7.49 11.52
CA VAL A 80 5.28 -8.46 12.52
C VAL A 80 4.14 -9.45 12.75
N PRO A 81 4.35 -10.78 12.56
CA PRO A 81 3.38 -11.75 12.99
C PRO A 81 3.15 -11.58 14.50
N CYS A 82 1.92 -11.31 14.90
CA CYS A 82 1.49 -11.24 16.31
C CYS A 82 1.48 -12.65 16.95
N ALA A 83 2.57 -13.41 16.81
CA ALA A 83 2.73 -14.76 17.34
C ALA A 83 3.69 -14.83 18.53
N THR A 84 4.18 -13.69 19.03
CA THR A 84 5.04 -13.63 20.23
C THR A 84 4.33 -12.99 21.43
N ALA A 85 3.00 -13.09 21.50
CA ALA A 85 2.23 -12.85 22.72
C ALA A 85 2.03 -14.14 23.54
N VAL A 86 2.97 -15.10 23.44
CA VAL A 86 2.93 -16.38 24.17
C VAL A 86 4.23 -16.58 24.96
N ARG A 87 4.63 -15.60 25.78
CA ARG A 87 5.71 -15.78 26.77
C ARG A 87 5.47 -15.05 28.11
N SER A 88 4.21 -14.89 28.53
CA SER A 88 3.91 -14.31 29.85
C SER A 88 2.96 -15.13 30.73
N LEU A 89 2.67 -16.40 30.41
CA LEU A 89 1.86 -17.26 31.30
C LEU A 89 2.53 -18.59 31.70
N GLU A 90 3.84 -18.76 31.48
CA GLU A 90 4.59 -19.95 31.97
C GLU A 90 5.77 -19.58 32.87
N GLN A 91 5.54 -18.71 33.87
CA GLN A 91 6.34 -18.71 35.09
C GLN A 91 5.38 -18.81 36.28
N SER A 92 5.10 -20.06 36.64
CA SER A 92 4.67 -20.48 37.99
C SER A 92 5.78 -20.26 39.00
#